data_AF-A0A7S2Q8K2-F1
#
_entry.id   AF-A0A7S2Q8K2-F1
#
_cell.length_a   1.000
_cell.length_b   1.000
_cell.length_c   1.000
_cell.angle_alpha   90.00
_cell.angle_beta   90.00
_cell.angle_gamma   90.00
#
_symmetry.space_group_name_H-M   'P 1'
#
loop_
_entity.id
_entity.type
_entity.pdbx_description
1 polymer ?
#
loop_
_entity_poly.entity_id
_entity_poly.type
_entity_poly.pdbx_seq_one_letter_code
_entity_poly.pdbx_strand_id
1 'polypeptide(L)'
;KSVTEDMASSGSADRFIAYCVAKGVRAIVAASVPDSIFVSRHREELASRGIQSLTCEDPETHIRLDHKWLCHEWLSGHGVAQPRTLPVRADTVAACRDLVEANAARGNPCFFKRTFDTCAGDGVAKVTSLEEYHAAVKKLSGGGGAQPADTSGAEQQLILQQGHPGDVHEGQAIFYKGELVACYLTKENPEM
;
A
#
# COMPACT_ATOMS: atom_id res chain seq x y z
N LYS A 1 -17.81 -3.35 -2.77
CA LYS A 1 -17.54 -1.99 -3.29
C LYS A 1 -16.63 -1.32 -2.29
N SER A 2 -15.40 -1.00 -2.67
CA SER A 2 -14.50 -0.30 -1.74
C SER A 2 -14.96 1.15 -1.60
N VAL A 3 -14.66 1.77 -0.46
CA VAL A 3 -14.93 3.19 -0.20
C VAL A 3 -14.32 4.10 -1.30
N THR A 4 -13.25 3.64 -1.95
CA THR A 4 -12.61 4.32 -3.09
C THR A 4 -13.44 4.33 -4.38
N GLU A 5 -14.35 3.38 -4.59
CA GLU A 5 -15.21 3.35 -5.78
C GLU A 5 -16.38 4.34 -5.67
N ASP A 6 -16.96 4.50 -4.47
CA ASP A 6 -18.12 5.39 -4.27
C ASP A 6 -17.73 6.89 -4.31
N MET A 7 -16.53 7.24 -3.82
CA MET A 7 -16.01 8.62 -3.88
C MET A 7 -15.51 9.04 -5.27
N ALA A 8 -15.30 8.10 -6.19
CA ALA A 8 -14.82 8.38 -7.55
C ALA A 8 -15.97 8.57 -8.58
N SER A 9 -17.22 8.63 -8.14
CA SER A 9 -18.37 8.84 -9.03
C SER A 9 -18.50 10.32 -9.42
N SER A 10 -18.76 10.61 -10.71
CA SER A 10 -18.75 11.97 -11.29
C SER A 10 -19.66 12.98 -10.58
N GLY A 11 -20.81 12.54 -10.05
CA GLY A 11 -21.73 13.41 -9.31
C GLY A 11 -21.19 13.94 -7.98
N SER A 12 -20.15 13.33 -7.43
CA SER A 12 -19.45 13.81 -6.22
C SER A 12 -18.39 14.86 -6.55
N ALA A 13 -17.74 14.75 -7.72
CA ALA A 13 -16.70 15.65 -8.18
C ALA A 13 -17.22 17.06 -8.45
N ASP A 14 -18.31 17.19 -9.21
CA ASP A 14 -18.92 18.49 -9.51
C ASP A 14 -19.29 19.27 -8.26
N ARG A 15 -19.87 18.58 -7.26
CA ARG A 15 -20.26 19.19 -5.99
C ARG A 15 -19.05 19.69 -5.20
N PHE A 16 -17.98 18.90 -5.18
CA PHE A 16 -16.73 19.27 -4.52
C PHE A 16 -16.05 20.46 -5.22
N ILE A 17 -15.95 20.43 -6.55
CA ILE A 17 -15.39 21.54 -7.33
C ILE A 17 -16.20 22.82 -7.13
N ALA A 18 -17.53 22.74 -7.17
CA ALA A 18 -18.41 23.88 -6.91
C ALA A 18 -18.21 24.44 -5.49
N TYR A 19 -18.05 23.57 -4.49
CA TYR A 19 -17.72 23.97 -3.14
C TYR A 19 -16.38 24.70 -3.08
N CYS A 20 -15.33 24.16 -3.70
CA CYS A 20 -14.01 24.79 -3.74
C CYS A 20 -14.07 26.19 -4.37
N VAL A 21 -14.77 26.35 -5.49
CA VAL A 21 -14.99 27.64 -6.14
C VAL A 21 -15.72 28.61 -5.22
N ALA A 22 -16.82 28.18 -4.59
CA ALA A 22 -17.60 29.02 -3.69
C ALA A 22 -16.82 29.46 -2.43
N LYS A 23 -15.84 28.66 -2.00
CA LYS A 23 -14.96 28.96 -0.87
C LYS A 23 -13.67 29.68 -1.26
N GLY A 24 -13.44 29.95 -2.55
CA GLY A 24 -12.20 30.58 -3.02
C GLY A 24 -10.96 29.71 -2.80
N VAL A 25 -11.11 28.39 -2.78
CA VAL A 25 -9.99 27.46 -2.67
C VAL A 25 -9.12 27.57 -3.91
N ARG A 26 -7.79 27.64 -3.72
CA ARG A 26 -6.81 27.79 -4.82
C ARG A 26 -5.89 26.59 -4.98
N ALA A 27 -5.78 25.76 -3.95
CA ALA A 27 -4.97 24.55 -3.98
C ALA A 27 -5.59 23.48 -3.07
N ILE A 28 -5.35 22.21 -3.42
CA ILE A 28 -5.77 21.05 -2.67
C ILE A 28 -4.55 20.18 -2.38
N VAL A 29 -4.36 19.82 -1.11
CA VAL A 29 -3.40 18.83 -0.65
C VAL A 29 -4.21 17.64 -0.15
N ALA A 30 -4.10 16.50 -0.82
CA ALA A 30 -4.78 15.29 -0.38
C ALA A 30 -4.10 14.72 0.87
N ALA A 31 -4.89 14.30 1.86
CA ALA A 31 -4.38 13.77 3.12
C ALA A 31 -4.36 12.23 3.16
N SER A 32 -5.02 11.57 2.22
CA SER A 32 -5.13 10.12 2.15
C SER A 32 -4.90 9.60 0.73
N VAL A 33 -4.61 8.31 0.58
CA VAL A 33 -4.49 7.66 -0.73
C VAL A 33 -5.81 7.79 -1.54
N PRO A 34 -7.00 7.51 -0.98
CA PRO A 34 -8.27 7.75 -1.68
C PRO A 34 -8.44 9.19 -2.19
N ASP A 35 -8.14 10.19 -1.34
CA ASP A 35 -8.23 11.60 -1.74
C ASP A 35 -7.22 11.93 -2.83
N SER A 36 -6.02 11.35 -2.76
CA SER A 36 -4.97 11.56 -3.76
C SER A 36 -5.43 11.02 -5.11
N ILE A 37 -5.98 9.80 -5.15
CA ILE A 37 -6.55 9.19 -6.36
C ILE A 37 -7.67 10.08 -6.93
N PHE A 38 -8.60 10.54 -6.08
CA PHE A 38 -9.70 11.40 -6.51
C PHE A 38 -9.19 12.72 -7.12
N VAL A 39 -8.31 13.43 -6.40
CA VAL A 39 -7.77 14.72 -6.85
C VAL A 39 -6.94 14.54 -8.14
N SER A 40 -6.16 13.46 -8.27
CA SER A 40 -5.42 13.14 -9.49
C SER A 40 -6.36 12.88 -10.68
N ARG A 41 -7.45 12.11 -10.48
CA ARG A 41 -8.45 11.83 -11.53
C ARG A 41 -9.16 13.08 -12.03
N HIS A 42 -9.44 14.04 -11.15
CA HIS A 42 -10.18 15.28 -11.48
C HIS A 42 -9.27 16.50 -11.67
N ARG A 43 -7.96 16.29 -11.84
CA ARG A 43 -6.95 17.37 -11.89
C ARG A 43 -7.24 18.40 -12.97
N GLU A 44 -7.64 17.97 -14.17
CA GLU A 44 -7.92 18.88 -15.29
C GLU A 44 -9.16 19.74 -15.02
N GLU A 45 -10.22 19.15 -14.48
CA GLU A 45 -11.44 19.86 -14.11
C GLU A 45 -11.17 20.89 -13.00
N LEU A 46 -10.40 20.51 -11.97
CA LEU A 46 -9.94 21.43 -10.92
C LEU A 46 -9.10 22.58 -11.49
N ALA A 47 -8.16 22.26 -12.37
CA ALA A 47 -7.29 23.26 -13.00
C ALA A 47 -8.08 24.25 -13.87
N SER A 48 -9.12 23.80 -14.57
CA SER A 48 -10.01 24.67 -15.36
C SER A 48 -10.74 25.73 -14.52
N ARG A 49 -10.84 25.52 -13.20
CA ARG A 49 -11.41 26.45 -12.22
C ARG A 49 -10.35 27.24 -11.45
N GLY A 50 -9.08 27.15 -11.84
CA GLY A 50 -7.97 27.82 -11.16
C GLY A 50 -7.60 27.21 -9.80
N ILE A 51 -7.94 25.93 -9.59
CA ILE A 51 -7.62 25.16 -8.40
C ILE A 51 -6.47 24.21 -8.71
N GLN A 52 -5.36 24.36 -7.98
CA GLN A 52 -4.18 23.52 -8.16
C GLN A 52 -4.27 22.22 -7.35
N SER A 53 -3.98 21.10 -7.99
CA SER A 53 -3.86 19.80 -7.33
C SER A 53 -2.41 19.54 -6.93
N LEU A 54 -2.13 19.43 -5.63
CA LEU A 54 -0.80 19.15 -5.08
C LEU A 54 -0.63 17.66 -4.78
N THR A 55 -0.71 16.85 -5.83
CA THR A 55 -0.53 15.39 -5.80
C THR A 55 0.11 14.91 -7.10
N CYS A 56 0.55 13.65 -7.15
CA CYS A 56 1.05 13.02 -8.36
C CYS A 56 -0.01 13.06 -9.47
N GLU A 57 0.43 13.20 -10.72
CA GLU A 57 -0.50 13.36 -11.86
C GLU A 57 -1.25 12.09 -12.17
N ASP A 58 -0.56 10.95 -12.13
CA ASP A 58 -1.11 9.66 -12.47
C ASP A 58 -1.81 8.99 -11.26
N PRO A 59 -3.14 8.81 -11.28
CA PRO A 59 -3.85 8.10 -10.22
C PRO A 59 -3.42 6.64 -10.06
N GLU A 60 -2.94 5.99 -11.13
CA GLU A 60 -2.47 4.60 -11.07
C GLU A 60 -1.19 4.45 -10.22
N THR A 61 -0.39 5.51 -10.15
CA THR A 61 0.79 5.54 -9.26
C THR A 61 0.37 5.40 -7.80
N HIS A 62 -0.70 6.07 -7.36
CA HIS A 62 -1.21 5.93 -6.00
C HIS A 62 -1.74 4.52 -5.71
N ILE A 63 -2.48 3.94 -6.65
CA ILE A 63 -3.01 2.57 -6.52
C ILE A 63 -1.87 1.56 -6.44
N ARG A 64 -0.88 1.68 -7.33
CA ARG A 64 0.28 0.79 -7.38
C ARG A 64 1.09 0.85 -6.09
N LEU A 65 1.31 2.04 -5.55
CA LEU A 65 2.09 2.24 -4.32
C LEU A 65 1.36 1.78 -3.07
N ASP A 66 0.03 1.92 -3.02
CA ASP A 66 -0.80 1.48 -1.90
C ASP A 66 -0.99 -0.05 -1.87
N HIS A 67 -1.01 -0.68 -3.04
CA HIS A 67 -1.12 -2.14 -3.16
C HIS A 67 0.24 -2.82 -2.93
N LYS A 68 0.44 -3.44 -1.76
CA LYS A 68 1.75 -3.97 -1.32
C LYS A 68 2.47 -4.88 -2.33
N TRP A 69 1.74 -5.72 -3.06
CA TRP A 69 2.31 -6.59 -4.10
C TRP A 69 2.75 -5.82 -5.36
N LEU A 70 1.87 -5.00 -5.94
CA LEU A 70 2.21 -4.13 -7.07
C LEU A 70 3.37 -3.18 -6.74
N CYS A 71 3.38 -2.64 -5.53
CA CYS A 71 4.48 -1.81 -5.03
C CYS A 71 5.80 -2.59 -4.99
N HIS A 72 5.76 -3.84 -4.49
CA HIS A 72 6.92 -4.73 -4.50
C HIS A 72 7.42 -5.04 -5.92
N GLU A 73 6.54 -5.44 -6.83
CA GLU A 73 6.91 -5.73 -8.23
C GLU A 73 7.52 -4.51 -8.92
N TRP A 74 6.92 -3.33 -8.72
CA TRP A 74 7.40 -2.10 -9.31
C TRP A 74 8.77 -1.71 -8.81
N LEU A 75 8.99 -1.71 -7.49
CA LEU A 75 10.26 -1.33 -6.88
C LEU A 75 11.36 -2.36 -7.19
N SER A 76 11.03 -3.65 -7.23
CA SER A 76 11.93 -4.70 -7.69
C SER A 76 12.36 -4.48 -9.15
N GLY A 77 11.42 -4.08 -10.02
CA GLY A 77 11.72 -3.74 -11.42
C GLY A 77 12.67 -2.55 -11.60
N HIS A 78 12.80 -1.70 -10.58
CA HIS A 78 13.70 -0.55 -10.55
C HIS A 78 14.98 -0.81 -9.73
N GLY A 79 15.21 -2.04 -9.26
CA GLY A 79 16.40 -2.40 -8.49
C GLY A 79 16.45 -1.78 -7.09
N VAL A 80 15.31 -1.34 -6.56
CA VAL A 80 15.23 -0.83 -5.18
C VAL A 80 15.37 -2.01 -4.22
N ALA A 81 16.24 -1.87 -3.22
CA ALA A 81 16.44 -2.90 -2.21
C ALA A 81 15.18 -3.08 -1.36
N GLN A 82 14.71 -4.32 -1.22
CA GLN A 82 13.52 -4.66 -0.45
C GLN A 82 13.68 -5.99 0.28
N PRO A 83 12.94 -6.20 1.39
CA PRO A 83 12.84 -7.52 2.00
C PRO A 83 12.25 -8.53 1.01
N ARG A 84 12.74 -9.77 1.05
CA ARG A 84 12.19 -10.86 0.25
C ARG A 84 10.69 -10.98 0.51
N THR A 85 9.91 -10.89 -0.56
CA THR A 85 8.44 -10.95 -0.50
C THR A 85 7.97 -12.01 -1.48
N LEU A 86 7.05 -12.87 -1.05
CA LEU A 86 6.47 -13.94 -1.87
C LEU A 86 4.95 -13.77 -1.93
N PRO A 87 4.33 -13.96 -3.11
CA PRO A 87 2.88 -14.05 -3.20
C PRO A 87 2.45 -15.37 -2.53
N VAL A 88 1.29 -15.40 -1.89
CA VAL A 88 0.77 -16.61 -1.23
C VAL A 88 -0.16 -17.32 -2.21
N ARG A 89 0.42 -18.18 -3.04
CA ARG A 89 -0.26 -18.94 -4.09
C ARG A 89 0.07 -20.43 -4.01
N ALA A 90 -0.68 -21.24 -4.73
CA ALA A 90 -0.48 -22.69 -4.78
C ALA A 90 0.95 -23.08 -5.22
N ASP A 91 1.55 -22.35 -6.14
CA ASP A 91 2.91 -22.57 -6.67
C ASP A 91 4.02 -22.11 -5.72
N THR A 92 3.74 -21.13 -4.85
CA THR A 92 4.74 -20.51 -3.95
C THR A 92 4.56 -20.88 -2.48
N VAL A 93 3.48 -21.56 -2.10
CA VAL A 93 3.15 -21.86 -0.70
C VAL A 93 4.26 -22.66 0.01
N ALA A 94 4.97 -23.52 -0.71
CA ALA A 94 6.12 -24.24 -0.16
C ALA A 94 7.26 -23.28 0.18
N ALA A 95 7.67 -22.43 -0.77
CA ALA A 95 8.69 -21.41 -0.55
C ALA A 95 8.30 -20.41 0.56
N CYS A 96 7.00 -20.14 0.74
CA CYS A 96 6.51 -19.35 1.88
C CYS A 96 6.78 -20.04 3.22
N ARG A 97 6.49 -21.34 3.33
CA ARG A 97 6.78 -22.11 4.56
C ARG A 97 8.28 -22.15 4.85
N ASP A 98 9.10 -22.43 3.83
CA ASP A 98 10.56 -22.46 3.96
C ASP A 98 11.09 -21.10 4.44
N LEU A 99 10.52 -20.00 3.93
CA LEU A 99 10.89 -18.65 4.37
C LEU A 99 10.54 -18.42 5.85
N VAL A 100 9.37 -18.88 6.32
CA VAL A 100 8.98 -18.77 7.74
C VAL A 100 9.96 -19.54 8.62
N GLU A 101 10.24 -20.81 8.30
CA GLU A 101 11.15 -21.64 9.10
C GLU A 101 12.56 -21.05 9.13
N ALA A 102 13.09 -20.63 7.98
CA ALA A 102 14.43 -20.06 7.88
C ALA A 102 14.58 -18.76 8.67
N ASN A 103 13.54 -17.92 8.72
CA ASN A 103 13.56 -16.70 9.51
C ASN A 103 13.36 -16.98 11.00
N ALA A 104 12.46 -17.89 11.37
CA ALA A 104 12.23 -18.32 12.74
C ALA A 104 13.51 -18.89 13.38
N ALA A 105 14.27 -19.70 12.63
CA ALA A 105 15.57 -20.22 13.06
C ALA A 105 16.62 -19.12 13.34
N ARG A 106 16.44 -17.93 12.77
CA ARG A 106 17.28 -16.74 13.00
C ARG A 106 16.73 -15.81 14.09
N GLY A 107 15.63 -16.19 14.75
CA GLY A 107 14.93 -15.35 15.72
C GLY A 107 14.17 -14.18 15.11
N ASN A 108 13.94 -14.19 13.79
CA ASN A 108 13.29 -13.10 13.07
C ASN A 108 11.87 -13.50 12.63
N PRO A 109 10.89 -12.59 12.70
CA PRO A 109 9.56 -12.85 12.20
C PRO A 109 9.50 -12.81 10.67
N CYS A 110 8.47 -13.40 10.11
CA CYS A 110 7.90 -12.98 8.83
C CYS A 110 6.60 -12.20 9.09
N PHE A 111 6.11 -11.50 8.07
CA PHE A 111 4.85 -10.78 8.11
C PHE A 111 3.94 -11.31 7.01
N PHE A 112 2.83 -11.93 7.39
CA PHE A 112 1.77 -12.35 6.49
C PHE A 112 0.79 -11.19 6.33
N LYS A 113 0.58 -10.70 5.10
CA LYS A 113 -0.14 -9.44 4.86
C LYS A 113 -1.21 -9.59 3.79
N ARG A 114 -2.31 -8.87 3.98
CA ARG A 114 -3.21 -8.47 2.90
C ARG A 114 -2.57 -7.37 2.07
N THR A 115 -2.62 -7.51 0.75
CA THR A 115 -2.01 -6.56 -0.19
C THR A 115 -2.75 -5.24 -0.21
N PHE A 116 -4.07 -5.28 -0.16
CA PHE A 116 -4.94 -4.13 0.04
C PHE A 116 -5.46 -4.14 1.48
N ASP A 117 -4.93 -3.25 2.30
CA ASP A 117 -5.43 -3.04 3.65
C ASP A 117 -5.12 -1.62 4.11
N THR A 118 -6.16 -0.81 4.22
CA THR A 118 -6.14 0.56 4.75
C THR A 118 -6.50 0.61 6.23
N CYS A 119 -6.69 -0.53 6.90
CA CYS A 119 -7.15 -0.62 8.29
C CYS A 119 -6.00 -0.59 9.32
N ALA A 120 -5.05 0.34 9.16
CA ALA A 120 -4.00 0.61 10.17
C ALA A 120 -3.22 -0.62 10.69
N GLY A 121 -3.09 -1.68 9.89
CA GLY A 121 -2.33 -2.89 10.24
C GLY A 121 -3.16 -4.14 10.59
N ASP A 122 -4.49 -4.07 10.62
CA ASP A 122 -5.37 -5.22 10.93
C ASP A 122 -5.22 -6.40 9.96
N GLY A 123 -4.83 -6.13 8.72
CA GLY A 123 -4.52 -7.09 7.66
C GLY A 123 -3.08 -7.59 7.68
N VAL A 124 -2.33 -7.39 8.77
CA VAL A 124 -0.97 -7.90 8.94
C VAL A 124 -0.90 -8.82 10.16
N ALA A 125 -0.29 -9.99 9.98
CA ALA A 125 0.06 -10.89 11.06
C ALA A 125 1.58 -11.08 11.12
N LYS A 126 2.17 -10.79 12.27
CA LYS A 126 3.55 -11.19 12.58
C LYS A 126 3.56 -12.69 12.86
N VAL A 127 4.43 -13.43 12.19
CA VAL A 127 4.55 -14.88 12.33
C VAL A 127 5.99 -15.25 12.66
N THR A 128 6.17 -16.03 13.72
CA THR A 128 7.46 -16.48 14.26
C THR A 128 7.60 -17.99 14.23
N SER A 129 6.56 -18.70 13.78
CA SER A 129 6.53 -20.16 13.62
C SER A 129 5.62 -20.55 12.46
N LEU A 130 5.73 -21.81 12.02
CA LEU A 130 4.80 -22.37 11.01
C LEU A 130 3.37 -22.46 11.53
N GLU A 131 3.19 -22.73 12.82
CA GLU A 131 1.85 -22.76 13.44
C GLU A 131 1.17 -21.39 13.33
N GLU A 132 1.89 -20.32 13.68
CA GLU A 132 1.40 -18.94 13.55
C GLU A 132 1.14 -18.58 12.08
N TYR A 133 1.99 -19.03 11.16
CA TYR A 133 1.76 -18.87 9.73
C TYR A 133 0.45 -19.53 9.27
N HIS A 134 0.19 -20.78 9.66
CA HIS A 134 -1.06 -21.45 9.31
C HIS A 134 -2.30 -20.78 9.92
N ALA A 135 -2.19 -20.31 11.16
CA ALA A 135 -3.24 -19.53 11.80
C ALA A 135 -3.50 -18.20 11.06
N ALA A 136 -2.44 -17.50 10.66
CA ALA A 136 -2.52 -16.26 9.90
C ALA A 136 -3.14 -16.46 8.52
N VAL A 137 -2.75 -17.51 7.79
CA VAL A 137 -3.37 -17.89 6.51
C VAL A 137 -4.86 -18.08 6.70
N LYS A 138 -5.28 -18.93 7.65
CA LYS A 138 -6.70 -19.20 7.91
C LYS A 138 -7.49 -17.93 8.23
N LYS A 139 -6.94 -17.05 9.08
CA LYS A 139 -7.57 -15.79 9.49
C LYS A 139 -7.69 -14.83 8.31
N LEU A 140 -6.57 -14.49 7.68
CA LEU A 140 -6.52 -13.39 6.71
C LEU A 140 -7.01 -13.79 5.31
N SER A 141 -7.01 -15.07 4.96
CA SER A 141 -7.65 -15.58 3.73
C SER A 141 -9.16 -15.83 3.87
N GLY A 142 -9.75 -15.63 5.06
CA GLY A 142 -11.15 -16.02 5.32
C GLY A 142 -11.41 -17.53 5.14
N GLY A 143 -10.42 -18.38 5.39
CA GLY A 143 -10.49 -19.83 5.18
C GLY A 143 -10.14 -20.34 3.79
N GLY A 144 -9.96 -19.46 2.78
CA GLY A 144 -9.60 -19.87 1.41
C GLY A 144 -8.20 -20.45 1.21
N GLY A 145 -7.26 -20.19 2.13
CA GLY A 145 -5.87 -20.64 2.01
C GLY A 145 -5.05 -19.83 1.00
N ALA A 146 -4.14 -20.53 0.32
CA ALA A 146 -3.32 -19.93 -0.75
C ALA A 146 -4.15 -19.70 -2.02
N GLN A 147 -3.85 -18.63 -2.75
CA GLN A 147 -4.55 -18.28 -4.00
C GLN A 147 -4.14 -19.20 -5.17
N PRO A 148 -4.90 -19.24 -6.28
CA PRO A 148 -4.49 -19.93 -7.51
C PRO A 148 -3.12 -19.51 -8.03
N ALA A 149 -2.41 -20.40 -8.72
CA ALA A 149 -1.04 -20.17 -9.19
C ALA A 149 -0.91 -19.06 -10.25
N ASP A 150 -1.98 -18.84 -11.02
CA ASP A 150 -2.09 -17.82 -12.07
C ASP A 150 -2.49 -16.43 -11.56
N THR A 151 -2.77 -16.30 -10.26
CA THR A 151 -3.09 -15.01 -9.63
C THR A 151 -1.91 -14.03 -9.74
N SER A 152 -2.15 -12.83 -10.25
CA SER A 152 -1.11 -11.82 -10.48
C SER A 152 -1.62 -10.39 -10.33
N GLY A 153 -0.69 -9.43 -10.31
CA GLY A 153 -1.01 -8.02 -10.26
C GLY A 153 -1.93 -7.63 -9.09
N ALA A 154 -3.00 -6.89 -9.39
CA ALA A 154 -3.97 -6.41 -8.40
C ALA A 154 -4.86 -7.53 -7.82
N GLU A 155 -4.89 -8.71 -8.44
CA GLU A 155 -5.65 -9.86 -7.93
C GLU A 155 -4.90 -10.61 -6.81
N GLN A 156 -3.59 -10.36 -6.67
CA GLN A 156 -2.82 -10.89 -5.56
C GLN A 156 -3.28 -10.23 -4.27
N GLN A 157 -3.90 -11.00 -3.37
CA GLN A 157 -4.50 -10.51 -2.12
C GLN A 157 -3.62 -10.78 -0.90
N LEU A 158 -2.78 -11.81 -0.95
CA LEU A 158 -2.00 -12.26 0.20
C LEU A 158 -0.52 -12.36 -0.13
N ILE A 159 0.34 -11.82 0.72
CA ILE A 159 1.79 -11.92 0.59
C ILE A 159 2.42 -12.36 1.91
N LEU A 160 3.59 -12.99 1.81
CA LEU A 160 4.49 -13.21 2.93
C LEU A 160 5.77 -12.39 2.71
N GLN A 161 6.09 -11.53 3.67
CA GLN A 161 7.29 -10.71 3.63
C GLN A 161 8.26 -11.11 4.74
N GLN A 162 9.54 -11.27 4.40
CA GLN A 162 10.61 -11.45 5.35
C GLN A 162 10.71 -10.24 6.29
N GLY A 163 10.72 -10.48 7.61
CA GLY A 163 11.06 -9.44 8.58
C GLY A 163 12.56 -9.14 8.58
N HIS A 164 12.88 -7.87 8.86
CA HIS A 164 14.25 -7.38 9.01
C HIS A 164 14.58 -7.14 10.49
N PRO A 165 15.76 -7.51 11.00
CA PRO A 165 16.12 -7.38 12.42
C PRO A 165 16.57 -5.98 12.84
N GLY A 166 16.87 -5.10 11.87
CA GLY A 166 17.33 -3.74 12.14
C GLY A 166 16.22 -2.78 12.53
N ASP A 167 16.63 -1.59 12.96
CA ASP A 167 15.74 -0.48 13.30
C ASP A 167 14.84 -0.10 12.11
N VAL A 168 13.56 0.12 12.40
CA VAL A 168 12.58 0.61 11.43
C VAL A 168 12.46 2.12 11.62
N HIS A 169 12.62 2.84 10.51
CA HIS A 169 12.40 4.28 10.44
C HIS A 169 11.29 4.55 9.43
N GLU A 170 10.37 5.43 9.78
CA GLU A 170 9.41 5.97 8.83
C GLU A 170 10.04 7.18 8.14
N GLY A 171 9.85 7.27 6.82
CA GLY A 171 10.31 8.39 6.01
C GLY A 171 9.16 9.00 5.24
N GLN A 172 9.00 10.32 5.33
CA GLN A 172 8.05 11.10 4.55
C GLN A 172 8.81 12.00 3.59
N ALA A 173 8.90 11.55 2.33
CA ALA A 173 9.60 12.24 1.27
C ALA A 173 8.64 13.17 0.50
N ILE A 174 9.07 14.43 0.29
CA ILE A 174 8.38 15.41 -0.54
C ILE A 174 9.17 15.55 -1.83
N PHE A 175 8.51 15.29 -2.95
CA PHE A 175 9.05 15.49 -4.29
C PHE A 175 8.39 16.68 -4.97
N TYR A 176 9.15 17.45 -5.74
CA TYR A 176 8.65 18.51 -6.60
C TYR A 176 9.35 18.43 -7.96
N LYS A 177 8.57 18.28 -9.04
CA LYS A 177 9.09 18.16 -10.42
C LYS A 177 10.15 17.06 -10.59
N GLY A 178 9.97 15.94 -9.89
CA GLY A 178 10.89 14.79 -9.94
C GLY A 178 12.08 14.89 -8.97
N GLU A 179 12.28 16.05 -8.34
CA GLU A 179 13.38 16.25 -7.39
C GLU A 179 12.90 16.05 -5.95
N LEU A 180 13.71 15.35 -5.14
CA LEU A 180 13.49 15.26 -3.70
C LEU A 180 13.80 16.61 -3.05
N VAL A 181 12.79 17.28 -2.49
CA VAL A 181 12.95 18.61 -1.88
C VAL A 181 13.04 18.57 -0.36
N ALA A 182 12.42 17.59 0.28
CA ALA A 182 12.51 17.37 1.72
C ALA A 182 12.26 15.90 2.05
N CYS A 183 12.86 15.42 3.14
CA CYS A 183 12.58 14.11 3.70
C CYS A 183 12.57 14.22 5.22
N TYR A 184 11.44 13.89 5.84
CA TYR A 184 11.31 13.82 7.28
C TYR A 184 11.48 12.37 7.70
N LEU A 185 12.41 12.12 8.63
CA LEU A 185 12.62 10.80 9.19
C LEU A 185 12.07 10.78 10.62
N THR A 186 11.09 9.92 10.86
CA THR A 186 10.53 9.67 12.19
C THR A 186 10.98 8.29 12.65
N LYS A 187 11.43 8.22 13.91
CA LYS A 187 11.63 6.95 14.61
C LYS A 187 10.42 6.76 15.50
N GLU A 188 9.69 5.66 15.35
CA GLU A 188 8.66 5.31 16.33
C GLU A 188 9.32 5.23 17.71
N ASN A 189 8.71 5.90 18.68
CA ASN A 189 9.23 5.97 20.03
C ASN A 189 9.07 4.56 20.64
N PRO A 190 10.16 3.89 21.07
CA PRO A 190 10.09 2.49 21.54
C PRO A 190 9.32 2.32 22.87
N GLU A 191 8.80 3.40 23.45
CA GLU A 191 8.09 3.45 24.73
C GLU A 191 6.56 3.61 24.60
N MET A 192 6.01 3.70 23.38
CA MET A 192 4.56 3.62 23.11
C MET A 192 4.16 2.22 22.67
#